data_AF-A0A925G4Z5-F1
#
_entry.id   AF-A0A925G4Z5-F1
#
_cell.length_a   1.000
_cell.length_b   1.000
_cell.length_c   1.000
_cell.angle_alpha   90.00
_cell.angle_beta   90.00
_cell.angle_gamma   90.00
#
_symmetry.space_group_name_H-M   'P 1'
#
loop_
_entity.id
_entity.type
_entity.pdbx_description
1 polymer ?
#
loop_
_entity_poly.entity_id
_entity_poly.type
_entity_poly.pdbx_seq_one_letter_code
_entity_poly.pdbx_strand_id
1 'polypeptide(L)'
;FGSGSISGVSLLQSNFGAGNLEVVARQGNNMVHYWRLGQAPWTWNGPFTIATGINGTPSMIQSKHGTKGNFELVMPRVGGGLAHYWRNNDLPSLPWSGPTNFGTGNISAVSLIQSNYGAGNLEVIAREGNRLAHYWRLGQAPWTWHGPFYIGETECLRVHVKILTPPNIPVNDLVASMQQVYDTANIRVVLASTENLNLPALNDLDVGGCFAGQTTAEQNQLFANRNNAAPDDVVVYFVRSTVPPLNGCAAHPTGRPGAVCVQGATRWTFAHEIGHVLGLAHVGDNNRLMTGNGTANITNPPPDLVDNEVSTMRQSNLTRPC
;
A
#
# COMPACT_ATOMS: atom_id res chain seq x y z
N PHE A 1 5.32 14.34 -40.75
CA PHE A 1 5.41 12.97 -40.18
C PHE A 1 4.18 12.73 -39.32
N GLY A 2 3.61 11.52 -39.40
CA GLY A 2 2.37 11.11 -38.73
C GLY A 2 1.11 11.55 -39.50
N SER A 3 0.34 10.60 -40.02
CA SER A 3 -1.04 10.83 -40.47
C SER A 3 -2.00 10.23 -39.44
N GLY A 4 -3.06 10.95 -39.07
CA GLY A 4 -4.03 10.50 -38.07
C GLY A 4 -3.81 11.06 -36.65
N SER A 5 -4.79 10.82 -35.78
CA SER A 5 -4.82 11.36 -34.42
C SER A 5 -3.79 10.67 -33.53
N ILE A 6 -2.87 11.44 -32.95
CA ILE A 6 -1.92 11.00 -31.92
C ILE A 6 -2.48 11.36 -30.54
N SER A 7 -2.55 10.39 -29.62
CA SER A 7 -3.19 10.59 -28.31
C SER A 7 -2.28 10.27 -27.11
N GLY A 8 -1.02 9.92 -27.36
CA GLY A 8 -0.02 9.67 -26.33
C GLY A 8 1.37 9.64 -26.95
N VAL A 9 2.37 10.20 -26.26
CA VAL A 9 3.73 10.28 -26.77
C VAL A 9 4.74 10.13 -25.63
N SER A 10 5.89 9.53 -25.93
CA SER A 10 7.08 9.61 -25.09
C SER A 10 8.30 9.81 -26.01
N LEU A 11 9.22 10.67 -25.59
CA LEU A 11 10.39 11.10 -26.34
C LEU A 11 11.63 10.96 -25.46
N LEU A 12 12.71 10.48 -26.05
CA LEU A 12 14.05 10.55 -25.45
C LEU A 12 15.09 10.92 -26.51
N GLN A 13 16.24 11.41 -26.06
CA GLN A 13 17.44 11.48 -26.87
C GLN A 13 18.30 10.26 -26.53
N SER A 14 18.58 9.41 -27.51
CA SER A 14 19.35 8.19 -27.30
C SER A 14 20.84 8.43 -27.49
N ASN A 15 21.67 7.47 -27.09
CA ASN A 15 23.10 7.46 -27.40
C ASN A 15 23.44 6.97 -28.84
N PHE A 16 22.45 6.82 -29.72
CA PHE A 16 22.70 6.42 -31.11
C PHE A 16 23.20 7.60 -31.95
N GLY A 17 24.23 7.35 -32.76
CA GLY A 17 24.83 8.37 -33.63
C GLY A 17 25.30 9.59 -32.83
N ALA A 18 24.98 10.78 -33.32
CA ALA A 18 25.27 12.04 -32.63
C ALA A 18 24.17 12.43 -31.59
N GLY A 19 23.37 11.47 -31.14
CA GLY A 19 22.26 11.70 -30.23
C GLY A 19 20.92 11.78 -30.94
N ASN A 20 20.46 10.66 -31.50
CA ASN A 20 19.17 10.58 -32.18
C ASN A 20 18.00 10.92 -31.23
N LEU A 21 16.95 11.55 -31.78
CA LEU A 21 15.67 11.67 -31.08
C LEU A 21 14.86 10.40 -31.35
N GLU A 22 14.30 9.79 -30.33
CA GLU A 22 13.50 8.56 -30.41
C GLU A 22 12.12 8.84 -29.83
N VAL A 23 11.07 8.57 -30.60
CA VAL A 23 9.69 8.88 -30.23
C VAL A 23 8.86 7.62 -30.33
N VAL A 24 8.10 7.32 -29.28
CA VAL A 24 6.95 6.42 -29.37
C VAL A 24 5.67 7.23 -29.33
N ALA A 25 4.72 6.88 -30.18
CA ALA A 25 3.45 7.59 -30.28
C ALA A 25 2.29 6.60 -30.44
N ARG A 26 1.20 6.84 -29.72
CA ARG A 26 -0.05 6.10 -29.87
C ARG A 26 -0.86 6.69 -31.03
N GLN A 27 -1.02 5.90 -32.09
CA GLN A 27 -1.83 6.20 -33.27
C GLN A 27 -3.02 5.23 -33.31
N GLY A 28 -4.21 5.71 -32.93
CA GLY A 28 -5.34 4.81 -32.63
C GLY A 28 -4.96 3.84 -31.52
N ASN A 29 -5.13 2.53 -31.74
CA ASN A 29 -4.72 1.49 -30.79
C ASN A 29 -3.35 0.87 -31.12
N ASN A 30 -2.54 1.54 -31.95
CA ASN A 30 -1.19 1.10 -32.30
C ASN A 30 -0.15 1.96 -31.59
N MET A 31 0.91 1.32 -31.11
CA MET A 31 2.13 2.02 -30.69
C MET A 31 3.13 1.99 -31.84
N VAL A 32 3.54 3.18 -32.29
CA VAL A 32 4.51 3.33 -33.37
C VAL A 32 5.78 4.04 -32.88
N HIS A 33 6.92 3.63 -33.43
CA HIS A 33 8.23 4.22 -33.19
C HIS A 33 8.65 5.10 -34.37
N TYR A 34 9.19 6.26 -34.06
CA TYR A 34 9.89 7.13 -34.98
C TYR A 34 11.27 7.46 -34.41
N TRP A 35 12.21 7.77 -35.28
CA TRP A 35 13.48 8.31 -34.82
C TRP A 35 14.04 9.33 -35.81
N ARG A 36 14.79 10.30 -35.30
CA ARG A 36 15.45 11.33 -36.10
C ARG A 36 16.95 11.25 -35.91
N LEU A 37 17.71 11.40 -36.99
CA LEU A 37 19.17 11.57 -36.90
C LEU A 37 19.53 12.71 -35.93
N GLY A 38 20.53 12.47 -35.08
CA GLY A 38 21.09 13.45 -34.14
C GLY A 38 22.03 14.48 -34.78
N GLN A 39 22.14 14.47 -36.11
CA GLN A 39 22.94 15.38 -36.91
C GLN A 39 22.27 15.63 -38.25
N ALA A 40 22.75 16.64 -38.99
CA ALA A 40 22.32 16.91 -40.35
C ALA A 40 22.41 15.62 -41.21
N PRO A 41 21.41 15.33 -42.06
CA PRO A 41 20.30 16.19 -42.46
C PRO A 41 19.06 16.15 -41.53
N TRP A 42 19.15 15.59 -40.32
CA TRP A 42 18.04 15.52 -39.36
C TRP A 42 16.83 14.73 -39.88
N THR A 43 17.08 13.72 -40.71
CA THR A 43 16.04 12.88 -41.32
C THR A 43 15.28 12.10 -40.25
N TRP A 44 13.95 12.16 -40.34
CA TRP A 44 13.03 11.32 -39.58
C TRP A 44 12.79 10.00 -40.30
N ASN A 45 12.66 8.94 -39.52
CA ASN A 45 12.41 7.57 -39.96
C ASN A 45 11.19 7.01 -39.22
N GLY A 46 10.47 6.09 -39.86
CA GLY A 46 9.22 5.50 -39.36
C GLY A 46 7.97 5.95 -40.16
N PRO A 47 6.76 5.60 -39.71
CA PRO A 47 6.46 4.85 -38.49
C PRO A 47 6.86 3.37 -38.57
N PHE A 48 7.36 2.83 -37.45
CA PHE A 48 7.52 1.39 -37.26
C PHE A 48 6.59 0.92 -36.14
N THR A 49 5.65 0.03 -36.44
CA THR A 49 4.71 -0.48 -35.43
C THR A 49 5.43 -1.39 -34.44
N ILE A 50 5.33 -1.07 -33.14
CA ILE A 50 5.85 -1.91 -32.04
C ILE A 50 4.77 -2.86 -31.55
N ALA A 51 3.55 -2.35 -31.33
CA ALA A 51 2.47 -3.10 -30.71
C ALA A 51 1.09 -2.60 -31.16
N THR A 52 0.07 -3.44 -30.95
CA THR A 52 -1.35 -3.10 -31.14
C THR A 52 -2.13 -3.40 -29.86
N GLY A 53 -3.37 -2.91 -29.75
CA GLY A 53 -4.21 -3.12 -28.56
C GLY A 53 -3.76 -2.30 -27.34
N ILE A 54 -3.17 -1.13 -27.56
CA ILE A 54 -2.63 -0.27 -26.51
C ILE A 54 -3.49 0.99 -26.32
N ASN A 55 -3.51 1.54 -25.11
CA ASN A 55 -4.29 2.71 -24.73
C ASN A 55 -3.43 3.71 -23.92
N GLY A 56 -3.98 4.90 -23.67
CA GLY A 56 -3.39 5.88 -22.76
C GLY A 56 -2.04 6.45 -23.19
N THR A 57 -1.36 7.11 -22.25
CA THR A 57 -0.05 7.74 -22.48
C THR A 57 1.08 6.80 -22.06
N PRO A 58 2.02 6.47 -22.97
CA PRO A 58 3.16 5.59 -22.67
C PRO A 58 4.31 6.35 -21.99
N SER A 59 5.28 5.60 -21.48
CA SER A 59 6.59 6.13 -21.08
C SER A 59 7.71 5.24 -21.59
N MET A 60 8.72 5.85 -22.21
CA MET A 60 9.91 5.17 -22.73
C MET A 60 11.18 5.77 -22.12
N ILE A 61 12.14 4.91 -21.79
CA ILE A 61 13.49 5.31 -21.35
C ILE A 61 14.56 4.50 -22.09
N GLN A 62 15.79 4.98 -22.07
CA GLN A 62 16.97 4.16 -22.35
C GLN A 62 17.57 3.72 -21.01
N SER A 63 17.50 2.41 -20.71
CA SER A 63 18.04 1.83 -19.48
C SER A 63 19.55 1.60 -19.60
N LYS A 64 20.16 1.20 -18.48
CA LYS A 64 21.55 0.73 -18.41
C LYS A 64 21.69 -0.78 -18.66
N HIS A 65 20.62 -1.47 -19.04
CA HIS A 65 20.69 -2.91 -19.35
C HIS A 65 21.32 -3.15 -20.72
N GLY A 66 22.20 -4.15 -20.81
CA GLY A 66 23.03 -4.36 -22.01
C GLY A 66 24.25 -3.43 -22.05
N THR A 67 24.99 -3.47 -23.15
CA THR A 67 26.18 -2.63 -23.35
C THR A 67 25.80 -1.23 -23.83
N LYS A 68 24.89 -1.16 -24.81
CA LYS A 68 24.41 0.11 -25.38
C LYS A 68 23.26 0.73 -24.59
N GLY A 69 22.69 0.02 -23.64
CA GLY A 69 21.46 0.42 -22.95
C GLY A 69 20.23 0.15 -23.80
N ASN A 70 19.37 -0.76 -23.34
CA ASN A 70 18.12 -1.10 -24.01
C ASN A 70 17.11 0.05 -23.95
N PHE A 71 16.17 0.09 -24.89
CA PHE A 71 14.97 0.90 -24.68
C PHE A 71 13.97 0.11 -23.88
N GLU A 72 13.36 0.74 -22.89
CA GLU A 72 12.29 0.18 -22.06
C GLU A 72 11.03 1.00 -22.29
N LEU A 73 9.92 0.32 -22.58
CA LEU A 73 8.65 0.94 -22.89
C LEU A 73 7.57 0.32 -22.02
N VAL A 74 6.83 1.14 -21.29
CA VAL A 74 5.61 0.74 -20.59
C VAL A 74 4.44 1.51 -21.15
N MET A 75 3.33 0.81 -21.40
CA MET A 75 2.11 1.42 -21.92
C MET A 75 0.84 0.77 -21.38
N PRO A 76 -0.23 1.53 -21.15
CA PRO A 76 -1.55 0.98 -20.86
C PRO A 76 -2.09 0.12 -22.00
N ARG A 77 -2.89 -0.89 -21.64
CA ARG A 77 -3.51 -1.81 -22.61
C ARG A 77 -4.99 -1.50 -22.80
N VAL A 78 -5.50 -1.80 -23.99
CA VAL A 78 -6.94 -1.95 -24.20
C VAL A 78 -7.40 -3.15 -23.37
N GLY A 79 -8.42 -2.97 -22.55
CA GLY A 79 -8.92 -4.01 -21.62
C GLY A 79 -8.29 -4.01 -20.23
N GLY A 80 -7.41 -3.04 -19.92
CA GLY A 80 -6.81 -2.87 -18.59
C GLY A 80 -5.43 -3.50 -18.43
N GLY A 81 -4.76 -3.09 -17.36
CA GLY A 81 -3.37 -3.40 -17.06
C GLY A 81 -2.36 -2.64 -17.93
N LEU A 82 -1.12 -3.08 -17.83
CA LEU A 82 0.05 -2.51 -18.48
C LEU A 82 0.76 -3.57 -19.32
N ALA A 83 1.44 -3.13 -20.37
CA ALA A 83 2.38 -3.95 -21.13
C ALA A 83 3.77 -3.33 -21.09
N HIS A 84 4.77 -4.13 -20.75
CA HIS A 84 6.18 -3.79 -20.90
C HIS A 84 6.74 -4.41 -22.18
N TYR A 85 7.48 -3.61 -22.93
CA TYR A 85 8.29 -4.01 -24.07
C TYR A 85 9.70 -3.45 -23.89
N TRP A 86 10.67 -4.10 -24.51
CA TRP A 86 12.04 -3.59 -24.53
C TRP A 86 12.70 -3.84 -25.88
N ARG A 87 13.61 -2.97 -26.28
CA ARG A 87 14.41 -3.12 -27.51
C ARG A 87 15.83 -3.53 -27.14
N ASN A 88 16.28 -4.68 -27.64
CA ASN A 88 17.67 -5.09 -27.48
C ASN A 88 18.57 -4.25 -28.38
N ASN A 89 19.25 -3.26 -27.78
CA ASN A 89 20.08 -2.33 -28.54
C ASN A 89 21.48 -2.89 -28.88
N ASP A 90 21.85 -4.03 -28.31
CA ASP A 90 23.15 -4.67 -28.56
C ASP A 90 23.15 -5.55 -29.83
N LEU A 91 21.97 -5.93 -30.33
CA LEU A 91 21.85 -6.73 -31.55
C LEU A 91 21.74 -5.87 -32.81
N PRO A 92 22.35 -6.27 -33.95
CA PRO A 92 22.28 -5.50 -35.19
C PRO A 92 20.86 -5.25 -35.71
N SER A 93 19.93 -6.19 -35.49
CA SER A 93 18.53 -6.08 -35.90
C SER A 93 17.67 -5.21 -34.97
N LEU A 94 18.22 -4.76 -33.83
CA LEU A 94 17.54 -3.94 -32.81
C LEU A 94 16.13 -4.44 -32.47
N PRO A 95 15.95 -5.74 -32.13
CA PRO A 95 14.62 -6.33 -32.01
C PRO A 95 13.88 -5.80 -30.77
N TRP A 96 12.59 -5.51 -30.93
CA TRP A 96 11.66 -5.31 -29.83
C TRP A 96 11.17 -6.67 -29.30
N SER A 97 11.08 -6.80 -27.99
CA SER A 97 10.59 -7.98 -27.27
C SER A 97 9.46 -7.61 -26.31
N GLY A 98 8.53 -8.54 -26.08
CA GLY A 98 7.31 -8.32 -25.30
C GLY A 98 6.07 -8.89 -26.02
N PRO A 99 4.85 -8.67 -25.48
CA PRO A 99 4.59 -7.97 -24.23
C PRO A 99 4.85 -8.86 -23.00
N THR A 100 5.38 -8.27 -21.94
CA THR A 100 5.15 -8.77 -20.58
C THR A 100 4.00 -7.96 -19.99
N ASN A 101 2.85 -8.60 -19.77
CA ASN A 101 1.68 -7.93 -19.19
C ASN A 101 1.73 -7.98 -17.66
N PHE A 102 1.34 -6.89 -17.00
CA PHE A 102 1.27 -6.81 -15.54
C PHE A 102 0.20 -5.82 -15.08
N GLY A 103 -0.28 -5.99 -13.84
CA GLY A 103 -1.43 -5.26 -13.31
C GLY A 103 -2.74 -5.57 -14.05
N THR A 104 -3.85 -5.11 -13.49
CA THR A 104 -5.21 -5.32 -14.04
C THR A 104 -6.03 -4.03 -14.12
N GLY A 105 -5.48 -2.94 -13.59
CA GLY A 105 -6.18 -1.67 -13.42
C GLY A 105 -6.54 -0.94 -14.71
N ASN A 106 -7.53 -0.04 -14.64
CA ASN A 106 -7.85 0.85 -15.76
C ASN A 106 -6.87 2.03 -15.78
N ILE A 107 -5.73 1.85 -16.47
CA ILE A 107 -4.64 2.83 -16.49
C ILE A 107 -4.80 3.81 -17.66
N SER A 108 -4.63 5.09 -17.37
CA SER A 108 -4.71 6.18 -18.36
C SER A 108 -3.34 6.72 -18.82
N ALA A 109 -2.34 6.68 -17.95
CA ALA A 109 -0.99 7.17 -18.24
C ALA A 109 0.03 6.51 -17.31
N VAL A 110 1.30 6.48 -17.73
CA VAL A 110 2.42 5.99 -16.92
C VAL A 110 3.62 6.94 -16.96
N SER A 111 4.44 6.88 -15.92
CA SER A 111 5.81 7.40 -15.89
C SER A 111 6.75 6.24 -15.52
N LEU A 112 7.86 6.11 -16.24
CA LEU A 112 8.82 5.01 -16.09
C LEU A 112 10.21 5.57 -15.80
N ILE A 113 10.90 4.99 -14.83
CA ILE A 113 12.34 5.21 -14.59
C ILE A 113 13.06 3.88 -14.39
N GLN A 114 14.39 3.91 -14.48
CA GLN A 114 15.24 2.88 -13.91
C GLN A 114 15.82 3.41 -12.60
N SER A 115 15.60 2.70 -11.50
CA SER A 115 16.14 3.06 -10.19
C SER A 115 17.57 2.56 -10.01
N ASN A 116 18.20 2.97 -8.91
CA ASN A 116 19.47 2.43 -8.43
C ASN A 116 19.27 1.21 -7.49
N TYR A 117 18.05 0.69 -7.37
CA TYR A 117 17.77 -0.51 -6.57
C TYR A 117 18.10 -1.79 -7.33
N GLY A 118 18.54 -2.81 -6.58
CA GLY A 118 18.92 -4.11 -7.15
C GLY A 118 19.94 -3.98 -8.28
N ALA A 119 19.76 -4.76 -9.34
CA ALA A 119 20.56 -4.68 -10.56
C ALA A 119 20.09 -3.58 -11.54
N GLY A 120 19.45 -2.53 -11.03
CA GLY A 120 18.81 -1.48 -11.82
C GLY A 120 17.36 -1.83 -12.15
N ASN A 121 16.51 -1.89 -11.13
CA ASN A 121 15.09 -2.16 -11.26
C ASN A 121 14.39 -1.11 -12.15
N LEU A 122 13.28 -1.51 -12.78
CA LEU A 122 12.36 -0.56 -13.42
C LEU A 122 11.28 -0.16 -12.42
N GLU A 123 10.95 1.12 -12.36
CA GLU A 123 9.90 1.65 -11.49
C GLU A 123 8.86 2.38 -12.34
N VAL A 124 7.59 2.13 -12.08
CA VAL A 124 6.47 2.69 -12.82
C VAL A 124 5.49 3.34 -11.87
N ILE A 125 5.16 4.60 -12.11
CA ILE A 125 3.96 5.23 -11.55
C ILE A 125 2.87 5.23 -12.62
N ALA A 126 1.73 4.64 -12.31
CA ALA A 126 0.59 4.50 -13.21
C ALA A 126 -0.62 5.26 -12.65
N ARG A 127 -1.29 6.03 -13.52
CA ARG A 127 -2.54 6.72 -13.15
C ARG A 127 -3.73 5.80 -13.39
N GLU A 128 -4.27 5.26 -12.31
CA GLU A 128 -5.46 4.41 -12.32
C GLU A 128 -6.67 5.19 -11.79
N GLY A 129 -7.51 5.70 -12.69
CA GLY A 129 -8.58 6.63 -12.32
C GLY A 129 -8.04 7.87 -11.59
N ASN A 130 -8.43 8.02 -10.32
CA ASN A 130 -7.98 9.10 -9.42
C ASN A 130 -6.81 8.71 -8.51
N ARG A 131 -6.26 7.49 -8.68
CA ARG A 131 -5.18 6.95 -7.85
C ARG A 131 -3.86 6.93 -8.60
N LEU A 132 -2.77 6.91 -7.84
CA LEU A 132 -1.43 6.61 -8.34
C LEU A 132 -1.02 5.23 -7.86
N ALA A 133 -0.75 4.32 -8.79
CA ALA A 133 -0.26 2.98 -8.50
C ALA A 133 1.23 2.88 -8.84
N HIS A 134 2.05 2.50 -7.88
CA HIS A 134 3.44 2.15 -8.08
C HIS A 134 3.57 0.66 -8.40
N TYR A 135 4.36 0.37 -9.44
CA TYR A 135 4.81 -0.97 -9.79
C TYR A 135 6.32 -0.93 -9.94
N TRP A 136 6.96 -2.07 -9.73
CA TRP A 136 8.39 -2.20 -9.98
C TRP A 136 8.78 -3.58 -10.50
N ARG A 137 9.90 -3.68 -11.21
CA ARG A 137 10.41 -4.93 -11.78
C ARG A 137 11.86 -5.16 -11.39
N LEU A 138 12.20 -6.40 -11.02
CA LEU A 138 13.59 -6.79 -10.81
C LEU A 138 14.47 -6.52 -12.05
N GLY A 139 15.61 -5.86 -11.85
CA GLY A 139 16.61 -5.57 -12.89
C GLY A 139 17.41 -6.80 -13.37
N GLN A 140 17.14 -7.97 -12.80
CA GLN A 140 17.78 -9.25 -13.12
C GLN A 140 16.76 -10.39 -13.06
N ALA A 141 17.14 -11.58 -13.56
CA ALA A 141 16.30 -12.77 -13.47
C ALA A 141 15.85 -13.00 -12.01
N PRO A 142 14.57 -13.35 -11.77
CA PRO A 142 13.54 -13.76 -12.73
C PRO A 142 12.75 -12.63 -13.39
N TRP A 143 13.14 -11.36 -13.20
CA TRP A 143 12.51 -10.20 -13.86
C TRP A 143 11.04 -9.98 -13.49
N THR A 144 10.64 -10.42 -12.30
CA THR A 144 9.28 -10.34 -11.79
C THR A 144 8.82 -8.89 -11.60
N TRP A 145 7.56 -8.62 -11.93
CA TRP A 145 6.85 -7.38 -11.62
C TRP A 145 6.15 -7.48 -10.27
N HIS A 146 6.17 -6.40 -9.50
CA HIS A 146 5.53 -6.23 -8.20
C HIS A 146 4.57 -5.03 -8.24
N GLY A 147 3.57 -5.03 -7.35
CA GLY A 147 2.51 -4.02 -7.27
C GLY A 147 1.15 -4.54 -7.78
N PRO A 148 0.09 -3.70 -7.77
CA PRO A 148 0.14 -2.26 -7.48
C PRO A 148 0.33 -1.93 -5.98
N PHE A 149 1.13 -0.92 -5.69
CA PHE A 149 1.18 -0.23 -4.39
C PHE A 149 0.63 1.19 -4.57
N TYR A 150 -0.48 1.54 -3.92
CA TYR A 150 -1.09 2.86 -4.12
C TYR A 150 -0.36 3.95 -3.34
N ILE A 151 0.01 5.03 -4.02
CA ILE A 151 0.66 6.21 -3.43
C ILE A 151 -0.40 7.20 -2.98
N GLY A 152 -0.26 7.69 -1.74
CA GLY A 152 -1.10 8.76 -1.21
C GLY A 152 -2.49 8.32 -0.73
N GLU A 153 -2.80 7.02 -0.77
CA GLU A 153 -3.96 6.45 -0.09
C GLU A 153 -3.63 6.13 1.37
N THR A 154 -3.29 7.15 2.15
CA THR A 154 -3.21 6.97 3.59
C THR A 154 -4.63 6.98 4.14
N GLU A 155 -5.08 5.83 4.63
CA GLU A 155 -6.31 5.79 5.41
C GLU A 155 -6.01 6.26 6.84
N CYS A 156 -6.90 7.03 7.42
CA CYS A 156 -6.87 7.44 8.80
C CYS A 156 -7.70 6.50 9.66
N LEU A 157 -7.11 6.02 10.74
CA LEU A 157 -7.80 5.38 11.84
C LEU A 157 -7.81 6.33 13.04
N ARG A 158 -8.99 6.79 13.44
CA ARG A 158 -9.15 7.68 14.58
C ARG A 158 -9.39 6.87 15.85
N VAL A 159 -8.52 7.08 16.83
CA VAL A 159 -8.53 6.35 18.09
C VAL A 159 -8.70 7.31 19.26
N HIS A 160 -9.61 6.99 20.17
CA HIS A 160 -9.79 7.68 21.44
C HIS A 160 -9.42 6.75 22.58
N VAL A 161 -8.76 7.30 23.60
CA VAL A 161 -8.35 6.52 24.77
C VAL A 161 -9.12 7.00 26.01
N LYS A 162 -9.69 6.06 26.74
CA LYS A 162 -10.40 6.28 28.00
C LYS A 162 -9.65 5.55 29.11
N ILE A 163 -9.37 6.21 30.23
CA ILE A 163 -8.48 5.67 31.26
C ILE A 163 -9.23 5.62 32.58
N LEU A 164 -9.53 4.42 33.07
CA LEU A 164 -9.95 4.21 34.46
C LEU A 164 -8.72 4.00 35.36
N THR A 165 -7.75 3.25 34.85
CA THR A 165 -6.43 3.05 35.48
C THR A 165 -5.34 3.33 34.45
N PRO A 166 -4.34 4.19 34.76
CA PRO A 166 -3.26 4.48 33.83
C PRO A 166 -2.50 3.20 33.43
N PRO A 167 -2.21 3.00 32.12
CA PRO A 167 -1.33 1.91 31.71
C PRO A 167 0.10 2.14 32.21
N ASN A 168 0.81 1.04 32.46
CA ASN A 168 2.22 1.06 32.87
C ASN A 168 3.13 1.68 31.79
N ILE A 169 2.72 1.58 30.52
CA ILE A 169 3.37 2.22 29.39
C ILE A 169 2.54 3.46 29.01
N PRO A 170 3.14 4.66 28.89
CA PRO A 170 2.41 5.87 28.50
C PRO A 170 1.62 5.68 27.21
N VAL A 171 0.40 6.23 27.17
CA VAL A 171 -0.51 6.12 26.01
C VAL A 171 0.16 6.57 24.71
N ASN A 172 0.96 7.64 24.75
CA ASN A 172 1.68 8.13 23.58
C ASN A 172 2.68 7.10 23.02
N ASP A 173 3.33 6.31 23.88
CA ASP A 173 4.30 5.29 23.46
C ASP A 173 3.60 4.04 22.89
N LEU A 174 2.42 3.71 23.43
CA LEU A 174 1.55 2.66 22.87
C LEU A 174 1.03 3.05 21.49
N VAL A 175 0.58 4.30 21.32
CA VAL A 175 0.13 4.82 20.02
C VAL A 175 1.30 4.91 19.04
N ALA A 176 2.48 5.36 19.47
CA ALA A 176 3.67 5.40 18.61
C ALA A 176 4.09 3.99 18.16
N SER A 177 4.02 3.00 19.05
CA SER A 177 4.27 1.59 18.70
C SER A 177 3.25 1.08 17.67
N MET A 178 1.97 1.42 17.84
CA MET A 178 0.93 1.07 16.86
C MET A 178 1.17 1.74 15.50
N GLN A 179 1.55 3.02 15.49
CA GLN A 179 1.86 3.77 14.27
C GLN A 179 2.98 3.08 13.48
N GLN A 180 4.06 2.64 14.14
CA GLN A 180 5.15 1.91 13.48
C GLN A 180 4.68 0.68 12.69
N VAL A 181 3.66 -0.03 13.19
CA VAL A 181 3.11 -1.22 12.53
C VAL A 181 2.10 -0.81 11.45
N TYR A 182 1.16 0.08 11.76
CA TYR A 182 0.04 0.42 10.86
C TYR A 182 0.47 1.33 9.69
N ASP A 183 1.57 2.06 9.83
CA ASP A 183 2.17 2.81 8.71
C ASP A 183 2.64 1.86 7.59
N THR A 184 3.05 0.62 7.91
CA THR A 184 3.36 -0.40 6.89
C THR A 184 2.14 -0.84 6.08
N ALA A 185 0.95 -0.64 6.65
CA ALA A 185 -0.35 -0.87 6.01
C ALA A 185 -0.91 0.39 5.31
N ASN A 186 -0.17 1.50 5.27
CA ASN A 186 -0.66 2.82 4.87
C ASN A 186 -1.89 3.30 5.66
N ILE A 187 -1.98 2.92 6.95
CA ILE A 187 -3.03 3.39 7.86
C ILE A 187 -2.40 4.32 8.89
N ARG A 188 -2.66 5.63 8.76
CA ARG A 188 -2.27 6.65 9.74
C ARG A 188 -3.18 6.58 10.96
N VAL A 189 -2.60 6.22 12.09
CA VAL A 189 -3.30 6.25 13.38
C VAL A 189 -3.28 7.67 13.96
N VAL A 190 -4.46 8.19 14.29
CA VAL A 190 -4.66 9.51 14.91
C VAL A 190 -5.23 9.32 16.32
N LEU A 191 -4.43 9.64 17.36
CA LEU A 191 -4.95 9.77 18.72
C LEU A 191 -5.78 11.05 18.81
N ALA A 192 -7.10 10.92 18.75
CA ALA A 192 -8.03 12.04 18.66
C ALA A 192 -8.34 12.66 20.03
N SER A 193 -8.38 11.87 21.11
CA SER A 193 -8.52 12.37 22.47
C SER A 193 -8.09 11.34 23.50
N THR A 194 -7.66 11.80 24.67
CA THR A 194 -7.51 10.99 25.88
C THR A 194 -8.38 11.56 26.99
N GLU A 195 -9.08 10.71 27.74
CA GLU A 195 -9.98 11.10 28.83
C GLU A 195 -9.82 10.16 30.03
N ASN A 196 -9.78 10.72 31.24
CA ASN A 196 -9.86 9.92 32.46
C ASN A 196 -11.32 9.71 32.87
N LEU A 197 -11.69 8.47 33.17
CA LEU A 197 -13.01 8.08 33.65
C LEU A 197 -12.93 7.71 35.13
N ASN A 198 -14.02 7.96 35.88
CA ASN A 198 -14.15 7.53 37.27
C ASN A 198 -15.33 6.56 37.41
N LEU A 199 -15.07 5.29 37.14
CA LEU A 199 -16.07 4.21 37.16
C LEU A 199 -15.51 3.01 37.93
N PRO A 200 -15.32 3.12 39.26
CA PRO A 200 -14.54 2.14 40.04
C PRO A 200 -15.12 0.72 39.98
N ALA A 201 -16.44 0.58 39.82
CA ALA A 201 -17.11 -0.71 39.66
C ALA A 201 -16.77 -1.43 38.33
N LEU A 202 -16.23 -0.72 37.34
CA LEU A 202 -15.87 -1.25 36.01
C LEU A 202 -14.34 -1.33 35.81
N ASN A 203 -13.57 -1.14 36.88
CA ASN A 203 -12.11 -1.10 36.77
C ASN A 203 -11.45 -2.49 36.81
N ASP A 204 -12.16 -3.50 37.33
CA ASP A 204 -11.89 -4.92 37.08
C ASP A 204 -13.06 -5.44 36.24
N LEU A 205 -12.89 -5.41 34.92
CA LEU A 205 -14.00 -5.51 33.99
C LEU A 205 -14.30 -6.96 33.59
N ASP A 206 -15.53 -7.44 33.78
CA ASP A 206 -15.98 -8.69 33.17
C ASP A 206 -16.07 -8.54 31.64
N VAL A 207 -15.27 -9.31 30.91
CA VAL A 207 -15.23 -9.37 29.45
C VAL A 207 -15.71 -10.71 28.90
N GLY A 208 -16.13 -11.63 29.78
CA GLY A 208 -16.56 -12.97 29.41
C GLY A 208 -15.53 -13.71 28.57
N GLY A 209 -15.97 -14.50 27.59
CA GLY A 209 -15.07 -15.24 26.70
C GLY A 209 -14.28 -14.38 25.70
N CYS A 210 -14.56 -13.06 25.64
CA CYS A 210 -14.03 -12.14 24.63
C CYS A 210 -14.19 -12.63 23.18
N PHE A 211 -15.42 -12.97 22.80
CA PHE A 211 -15.75 -13.34 21.43
C PHE A 211 -16.30 -12.14 20.66
N ALA A 212 -15.85 -11.97 19.42
CA ALA A 212 -16.34 -10.89 18.56
C ALA A 212 -17.87 -10.88 18.49
N GLY A 213 -18.47 -9.71 18.72
CA GLY A 213 -19.93 -9.52 18.73
C GLY A 213 -20.64 -9.98 20.00
N GLN A 214 -19.93 -10.49 21.02
CA GLN A 214 -20.51 -10.87 22.32
C GLN A 214 -19.93 -10.00 23.43
N THR A 215 -20.78 -9.22 24.09
CA THR A 215 -20.38 -8.35 25.21
C THR A 215 -21.15 -8.66 26.49
N THR A 216 -20.48 -8.44 27.62
CA THR A 216 -21.08 -8.49 28.96
C THR A 216 -21.86 -7.22 29.28
N ALA A 217 -22.63 -7.24 30.37
CA ALA A 217 -23.32 -6.04 30.88
C ALA A 217 -22.33 -4.92 31.24
N GLU A 218 -21.20 -5.28 31.84
CA GLU A 218 -20.15 -4.33 32.22
C GLU A 218 -19.48 -3.69 30.99
N GLN A 219 -19.17 -4.49 29.95
CA GLN A 219 -18.69 -3.95 28.68
C GLN A 219 -19.73 -2.99 28.07
N ASN A 220 -21.02 -3.35 28.07
CA ASN A 220 -22.06 -2.47 27.53
C ASN A 220 -22.15 -1.13 28.28
N GLN A 221 -21.98 -1.15 29.61
CA GLN A 221 -21.95 0.06 30.44
C GLN A 221 -20.68 0.89 30.19
N LEU A 222 -19.50 0.25 30.16
CA LEU A 222 -18.23 0.92 29.90
C LEU A 222 -18.23 1.59 28.53
N PHE A 223 -18.65 0.86 27.49
CA PHE A 223 -18.68 1.34 26.10
C PHE A 223 -19.73 2.40 25.83
N ALA A 224 -20.58 2.75 26.81
CA ALA A 224 -21.43 3.93 26.72
C ALA A 224 -20.64 5.25 26.90
N ASN A 225 -19.43 5.19 27.47
CA ASN A 225 -18.59 6.36 27.78
C ASN A 225 -17.68 6.75 26.60
N ARG A 226 -18.29 7.25 25.54
CA ARG A 226 -17.63 7.55 24.25
C ARG A 226 -17.53 9.05 23.95
N ASN A 227 -17.34 9.89 24.96
CA ASN A 227 -17.28 11.34 24.78
C ASN A 227 -16.28 11.71 23.67
N ASN A 228 -16.69 12.59 22.76
CA ASN A 228 -15.91 13.09 21.61
C ASN A 228 -15.60 12.06 20.50
N ALA A 229 -16.05 10.81 20.61
CA ALA A 229 -15.84 9.80 19.57
C ALA A 229 -17.06 9.71 18.65
N ALA A 230 -16.84 9.78 17.34
CA ALA A 230 -17.88 9.51 16.36
C ALA A 230 -18.30 8.02 16.37
N PRO A 231 -19.42 7.65 15.73
CA PRO A 231 -19.87 6.26 15.66
C PRO A 231 -18.85 5.29 15.06
N ASP A 232 -18.01 5.78 14.15
CA ASP A 232 -16.97 5.03 13.44
C ASP A 232 -15.56 5.21 14.03
N ASP A 233 -15.39 6.02 15.08
CA ASP A 233 -14.10 6.16 15.76
C ASP A 233 -13.87 4.97 16.70
N VAL A 234 -12.64 4.46 16.77
CA VAL A 234 -12.28 3.36 17.69
C VAL A 234 -12.03 3.93 19.09
N VAL A 235 -12.62 3.33 20.11
CA VAL A 235 -12.41 3.74 21.52
C VAL A 235 -11.77 2.61 22.32
N VAL A 236 -10.61 2.87 22.90
CA VAL A 236 -9.89 1.91 23.76
C VAL A 236 -9.98 2.34 25.22
N TYR A 237 -10.34 1.41 26.08
CA TYR A 237 -10.48 1.62 27.52
C TYR A 237 -9.34 0.93 28.27
N PHE A 238 -8.61 1.68 29.11
CA PHE A 238 -7.65 1.13 30.05
C PHE A 238 -8.28 0.89 31.41
N VAL A 239 -8.24 -0.36 31.85
CA VAL A 239 -8.77 -0.85 33.13
C VAL A 239 -7.65 -1.47 33.97
N ARG A 240 -7.87 -1.68 35.27
CA ARG A 240 -6.89 -2.35 36.13
C ARG A 240 -6.71 -3.81 35.75
N SER A 241 -7.82 -4.53 35.58
CA SER A 241 -7.82 -5.95 35.20
C SER A 241 -9.08 -6.32 34.42
N THR A 242 -9.11 -7.52 33.86
CA THR A 242 -10.30 -8.12 33.26
C THR A 242 -10.66 -9.42 33.98
N VAL A 243 -11.91 -9.84 33.87
CA VAL A 243 -12.41 -11.13 34.32
C VAL A 243 -13.04 -11.83 33.12
N PRO A 244 -12.56 -13.01 32.68
CA PRO A 244 -11.31 -13.67 33.09
C PRO A 244 -10.06 -12.81 32.80
N PRO A 245 -8.89 -13.14 33.39
CA PRO A 245 -7.69 -12.29 33.36
C PRO A 245 -6.98 -12.31 31.98
N LEU A 246 -7.52 -11.55 31.04
CA LEU A 246 -6.95 -11.30 29.72
C LEU A 246 -6.15 -9.99 29.70
N ASN A 247 -5.15 -9.90 28.81
CA ASN A 247 -4.40 -8.64 28.64
C ASN A 247 -5.19 -7.58 27.86
N GLY A 248 -6.14 -8.02 27.04
CA GLY A 248 -7.02 -7.17 26.29
C GLY A 248 -8.25 -7.92 25.82
N CYS A 249 -9.23 -7.16 25.34
CA CYS A 249 -10.40 -7.72 24.70
C CYS A 249 -11.00 -6.74 23.69
N ALA A 250 -11.04 -7.16 22.42
CA ALA A 250 -11.63 -6.40 21.32
C ALA A 250 -13.15 -6.62 21.14
N ALA A 251 -13.81 -7.43 21.97
CA ALA A 251 -15.25 -7.59 21.93
C ALA A 251 -15.94 -6.28 22.34
N HIS A 252 -16.88 -5.82 21.50
CA HIS A 252 -17.53 -4.52 21.66
C HIS A 252 -18.98 -4.55 21.17
N PRO A 253 -19.85 -3.65 21.68
CA PRO A 253 -21.24 -3.58 21.23
C PRO A 253 -21.35 -3.08 19.80
N THR A 254 -22.37 -3.52 19.06
CA THR A 254 -22.64 -3.06 17.68
C THR A 254 -22.71 -1.53 17.61
N GLY A 255 -22.02 -0.95 16.62
CA GLY A 255 -21.93 0.50 16.42
C GLY A 255 -21.06 1.25 17.43
N ARG A 256 -20.28 0.52 18.26
CA ARG A 256 -19.34 1.09 19.23
C ARG A 256 -17.97 0.43 19.11
N PRO A 257 -17.28 0.54 17.96
CA PRO A 257 -16.00 -0.11 17.73
C PRO A 257 -14.98 0.30 18.80
N GLY A 258 -14.27 -0.68 19.34
CA GLY A 258 -13.38 -0.44 20.47
C GLY A 258 -12.84 -1.71 21.10
N ALA A 259 -11.98 -1.51 22.09
CA ALA A 259 -11.35 -2.59 22.85
C ALA A 259 -11.09 -2.17 24.29
N VAL A 260 -10.78 -3.15 25.13
CA VAL A 260 -10.32 -2.96 26.51
C VAL A 260 -8.90 -3.48 26.61
N CYS A 261 -8.02 -2.77 27.30
CA CYS A 261 -6.66 -3.20 27.63
C CYS A 261 -6.44 -3.07 29.13
N VAL A 262 -5.76 -4.04 29.75
CA VAL A 262 -5.37 -3.93 31.16
C VAL A 262 -4.13 -3.05 31.34
N GLN A 263 -3.95 -2.44 32.51
CA GLN A 263 -2.81 -1.55 32.78
C GLN A 263 -1.44 -2.19 32.54
N GLY A 264 -1.34 -3.51 32.76
CA GLY A 264 -0.10 -4.30 32.61
C GLY A 264 0.11 -4.87 31.21
N ALA A 265 -0.75 -4.53 30.26
CA ALA A 265 -0.65 -5.00 28.89
C ALA A 265 0.68 -4.57 28.23
N THR A 266 1.17 -5.39 27.30
CA THR A 266 2.45 -5.15 26.64
C THR A 266 2.37 -3.99 25.64
N ARG A 267 3.53 -3.51 25.18
CA ARG A 267 3.64 -2.45 24.15
C ARG A 267 2.84 -2.71 22.87
N TRP A 268 2.58 -3.99 22.54
CA TRP A 268 1.91 -4.38 21.29
C TRP A 268 0.43 -4.74 21.48
N THR A 269 -0.02 -4.93 22.73
CA THR A 269 -1.41 -5.34 23.01
C THR A 269 -2.41 -4.30 22.50
N PHE A 270 -2.11 -3.01 22.67
CA PHE A 270 -2.96 -1.93 22.16
C PHE A 270 -3.21 -2.03 20.65
N ALA A 271 -2.15 -2.22 19.87
CA ALA A 271 -2.24 -2.37 18.42
C ALA A 271 -2.91 -3.69 18.00
N HIS A 272 -2.66 -4.75 18.75
CA HIS A 272 -3.22 -6.09 18.53
C HIS A 272 -4.74 -6.10 18.71
N GLU A 273 -5.26 -5.54 19.80
CA GLU A 273 -6.71 -5.48 20.03
C GLU A 273 -7.42 -4.65 18.96
N ILE A 274 -6.81 -3.54 18.53
CA ILE A 274 -7.37 -2.76 17.41
C ILE A 274 -7.30 -3.54 16.09
N GLY A 275 -6.31 -4.43 15.91
CA GLY A 275 -6.25 -5.34 14.77
C GLY A 275 -7.49 -6.23 14.69
N HIS A 276 -7.95 -6.77 15.82
CA HIS A 276 -9.22 -7.48 15.90
C HIS A 276 -10.43 -6.59 15.58
N VAL A 277 -10.46 -5.34 16.06
CA VAL A 277 -11.53 -4.38 15.74
C VAL A 277 -11.59 -4.11 14.22
N LEU A 278 -10.44 -4.15 13.54
CA LEU A 278 -10.34 -4.02 12.09
C LEU A 278 -10.56 -5.35 11.32
N GLY A 279 -10.90 -6.43 12.01
CA GLY A 279 -11.27 -7.71 11.39
C GLY A 279 -10.15 -8.74 11.28
N LEU A 280 -8.99 -8.51 11.91
CA LEU A 280 -7.92 -9.51 11.92
C LEU A 280 -8.19 -10.64 12.91
N ALA A 281 -7.67 -11.83 12.60
CA ALA A 281 -7.73 -13.01 13.45
C ALA A 281 -6.34 -13.38 13.97
N HIS A 282 -6.30 -14.15 15.06
CA HIS A 282 -5.04 -14.66 15.60
C HIS A 282 -4.29 -15.54 14.60
N VAL A 283 -2.95 -15.51 14.68
CA VAL A 283 -2.04 -16.36 13.92
C VAL A 283 -1.01 -17.04 14.83
N GLY A 284 -0.47 -18.17 14.40
CA GLY A 284 0.55 -18.92 15.15
C GLY A 284 1.99 -18.45 14.91
N ASP A 285 2.21 -17.14 14.70
CA ASP A 285 3.51 -16.58 14.30
C ASP A 285 3.88 -15.37 15.16
N ASN A 286 5.00 -15.47 15.89
CA ASN A 286 5.49 -14.44 16.82
C ASN A 286 6.20 -13.27 16.14
N ASN A 287 6.43 -13.32 14.84
CA ASN A 287 6.90 -12.14 14.11
C ASN A 287 5.74 -11.22 13.69
N ARG A 288 4.49 -11.70 13.76
CA ARG A 288 3.31 -10.96 13.31
C ARG A 288 2.54 -10.33 14.46
N LEU A 289 1.88 -9.20 14.18
CA LEU A 289 1.15 -8.44 15.20
C LEU A 289 0.08 -9.29 15.88
N MET A 290 -0.64 -10.10 15.09
CA MET A 290 -1.79 -10.89 15.54
C MET A 290 -1.40 -12.24 16.15
N THR A 291 -0.20 -12.37 16.72
CA THR A 291 0.20 -13.62 17.37
C THR A 291 -0.79 -14.07 18.46
N GLY A 292 -1.33 -15.28 18.32
CA GLY A 292 -2.18 -15.93 19.32
C GLY A 292 -1.38 -16.50 20.51
N ASN A 293 -0.04 -16.46 20.46
CA ASN A 293 0.82 -16.93 21.53
C ASN A 293 1.08 -15.86 22.60
N GLY A 294 0.41 -14.71 22.50
CA GLY A 294 0.57 -13.57 23.41
C GLY A 294 1.61 -12.57 22.92
N THR A 295 1.24 -11.29 22.95
CA THR A 295 2.03 -10.16 22.46
C THR A 295 3.38 -9.94 23.18
N ALA A 296 3.55 -10.52 24.37
CA ALA A 296 4.83 -10.52 25.08
C ALA A 296 5.91 -11.36 24.36
N ASN A 297 5.49 -12.31 23.53
CA ASN A 297 6.36 -13.25 22.83
C ASN A 297 6.75 -12.77 21.43
N ILE A 298 6.43 -11.52 21.06
CA ILE A 298 6.79 -10.97 19.75
C ILE A 298 8.33 -10.90 19.62
N THR A 299 8.85 -11.52 18.57
CA THR A 299 10.30 -11.69 18.35
C THR A 299 10.90 -10.71 17.34
N ASN A 300 10.08 -10.14 16.46
CA ASN A 300 10.49 -9.16 15.46
C ASN A 300 9.78 -7.81 15.73
N PRO A 301 10.37 -6.88 16.50
CA PRO A 301 9.79 -5.55 16.70
C PRO A 301 10.32 -4.54 15.67
N PRO A 302 9.46 -3.74 14.99
CA PRO A 302 8.00 -3.81 15.03
C PRO A 302 7.48 -5.09 14.35
N PRO A 303 6.39 -5.70 14.87
CA PRO A 303 5.83 -6.91 14.28
C PRO A 303 5.24 -6.64 12.91
N ASP A 304 5.22 -7.68 12.09
CA ASP A 304 4.78 -7.61 10.70
C ASP A 304 3.25 -7.65 10.57
N LEU A 305 2.75 -6.99 9.53
CA LEU A 305 1.44 -7.21 8.92
C LEU A 305 1.67 -7.71 7.49
N VAL A 306 1.02 -8.80 7.10
CA VAL A 306 1.14 -9.35 5.74
C VAL A 306 0.01 -8.84 4.83
N ASP A 307 0.18 -8.98 3.51
CA ASP A 307 -0.71 -8.40 2.49
C ASP A 307 -2.21 -8.67 2.72
N ASN A 308 -2.59 -9.87 3.15
CA ASN A 308 -4.01 -10.19 3.41
C ASN A 308 -4.57 -9.53 4.68
N GLU A 309 -3.75 -9.35 5.71
CA GLU A 309 -4.11 -8.57 6.91
C GLU A 309 -4.24 -7.10 6.55
N VAL A 310 -3.27 -6.54 5.83
CA VAL A 310 -3.31 -5.15 5.35
C VAL A 310 -4.56 -4.91 4.51
N SER A 311 -4.86 -5.81 3.57
CA SER A 311 -6.08 -5.71 2.76
C SER A 311 -7.36 -5.78 3.62
N THR A 312 -7.37 -6.60 4.68
CA THR A 312 -8.54 -6.71 5.57
C THR A 312 -8.73 -5.43 6.36
N MET A 313 -7.66 -4.90 6.95
CA MET A 313 -7.70 -3.65 7.72
C MET A 313 -8.18 -2.48 6.86
N ARG A 314 -7.66 -2.36 5.62
CA ARG A 314 -8.03 -1.28 4.69
C ARG A 314 -9.45 -1.41 4.10
N GLN A 315 -10.03 -2.60 4.15
CA GLN A 315 -11.44 -2.82 3.76
C GLN A 315 -12.40 -2.56 4.93
N SER A 316 -11.88 -2.37 6.14
CA SER A 316 -12.69 -1.97 7.28
C SER A 316 -13.35 -0.62 7.00
N ASN A 317 -14.61 -0.47 7.39
CA ASN A 317 -15.28 0.82 7.36
C ASN A 317 -14.77 1.81 8.42
N LEU A 318 -13.88 1.37 9.31
CA LEU A 318 -13.27 2.17 10.38
C LEU A 318 -11.98 2.87 9.93
N THR A 319 -11.36 2.38 8.85
CA THR A 319 -10.29 3.08 8.16
C THR A 319 -10.90 3.83 6.99
N ARG A 320 -10.59 5.12 6.89
CA ARG A 320 -11.19 6.02 5.90
C ARG A 320 -10.11 6.90 5.31
N PRO A 321 -10.22 7.40 4.07
CA PRO A 321 -9.28 8.39 3.59
C PRO A 321 -9.09 9.50 4.62
N CYS A 322 -7.83 9.80 4.93
CA CYS A 322 -7.50 11.10 5.48
C CYS A 322 -7.94 12.17 4.45
#